data_AF-A0A0A1TAE9-F1
#
_entry.id   AF-A0A0A1TAE9-F1
#
_cell.length_a   1.000
_cell.length_b   1.000
_cell.length_c   1.000
_cell.angle_alpha   90.00
_cell.angle_beta   90.00
_cell.angle_gamma   90.00
#
_symmetry.space_group_name_H-M   'P 1'
#
loop_
_entity.id
_entity.type
_entity.pdbx_description
1 polymer ?
#
loop_
_entity_poly.entity_id
_entity_poly.type
_entity_poly.pdbx_seq_one_letter_code
_entity_poly.pdbx_strand_id
1 'polypeptide(L)'
;MSLAQVPPLIFPASGLYQRPLEAMHPANILAGAYAAYNTSVVIPFSNNNENKVPFTTDIRVNITVNGRGYRTPIVDTGTCGLLLPASKVTGYEEAKARNDPRGWEYLSSSHILYSGYWVSTEIVFNAAVPKVTATVPVLAVDYRVTCHTYNSTTDTDKCTKVQGTATSTAKSEATTEVQYIGIGFGRQHDGQPQGNPDKNVMLNVKTLGNQNVTDATYRNGYIISKEGITVGLTAENTKNMQFSQLTKRKGRTDPRDWNQVQGCFTIGDNPCSRGVLLVDTGVAQMYMTVPTSIEPNVTNPTEKHLVPGSKVHVAVGAEGEPFIATSDFVVSQSTTTEKEGVEPNYVKASMSDTIPPKVNTGRHFLRKWKIAFDAVDGRFGAVDI
;
A
#
# COMPACT_ATOMS: atom_id res chain seq x y z
N MET A 1 -17.94 -26.37 88.40
CA MET A 1 -17.95 -24.90 88.28
C MET A 1 -16.89 -24.56 87.23
N SER A 2 -17.19 -24.27 85.95
CA SER A 2 -17.97 -23.12 85.40
C SER A 2 -17.24 -21.82 85.77
N LEU A 3 -16.79 -20.88 84.93
CA LEU A 3 -17.00 -20.38 83.55
C LEU A 3 -15.69 -19.57 83.21
N ALA A 4 -15.36 -19.02 82.03
CA ALA A 4 -16.13 -18.54 80.89
C ALA A 4 -15.24 -18.48 79.64
N GLN A 5 -15.87 -18.65 78.48
CA GLN A 5 -15.38 -18.30 77.14
C GLN A 5 -15.44 -16.78 76.92
N VAL A 6 -14.48 -16.25 76.17
CA VAL A 6 -14.54 -14.92 75.53
C VAL A 6 -14.66 -15.14 74.01
N PRO A 7 -15.65 -14.54 73.31
CA PRO A 7 -15.84 -14.73 71.88
C PRO A 7 -14.92 -13.81 71.05
N PRO A 8 -14.50 -14.22 69.83
CA PRO A 8 -13.84 -13.33 68.90
C PRO A 8 -14.86 -12.43 68.16
N LEU A 9 -14.43 -11.19 67.95
CA LEU A 9 -15.12 -10.12 67.23
C LEU A 9 -15.47 -10.52 65.80
N ILE A 10 -16.76 -10.37 65.46
CA ILE A 10 -17.28 -10.42 64.09
C ILE A 10 -17.12 -9.01 63.49
N PHE A 11 -16.31 -8.87 62.44
CA PHE A 11 -16.35 -7.71 61.55
C PHE A 11 -17.28 -8.01 60.36
N PRO A 12 -18.18 -7.09 59.97
CA PRO A 12 -19.04 -7.30 58.81
C PRO A 12 -18.22 -7.17 57.52
N ALA A 13 -18.39 -8.13 56.63
CA ALA A 13 -17.95 -8.05 55.25
C ALA A 13 -18.84 -7.04 54.50
N SER A 14 -18.38 -5.80 54.38
CA SER A 14 -18.89 -4.86 53.38
C SER A 14 -17.96 -4.89 52.17
N GLY A 15 -18.38 -5.63 51.15
CA GLY A 15 -17.74 -5.67 49.85
C GLY A 15 -17.83 -4.32 49.16
N LEU A 16 -16.67 -3.75 48.86
CA LEU A 16 -16.47 -2.88 47.72
C LEU A 16 -15.23 -3.41 46.99
N TYR A 17 -15.47 -4.43 46.16
CA TYR A 17 -14.58 -4.71 45.04
C TYR A 17 -14.66 -3.49 44.13
N GLN A 18 -13.75 -2.54 44.30
CA GLN A 18 -13.44 -1.59 43.23
C GLN A 18 -13.00 -2.44 42.05
N ARG A 19 -13.88 -2.57 41.06
CA ARG A 19 -13.52 -3.08 39.75
C ARG A 19 -12.31 -2.27 39.28
N PRO A 20 -11.23 -2.90 38.79
CA PRO A 20 -10.20 -2.15 38.10
C PRO A 20 -10.89 -1.40 36.96
N LEU A 21 -10.51 -0.14 36.74
CA LEU A 21 -10.83 0.55 35.50
C LEU A 21 -10.43 -0.39 34.35
N GLU A 22 -11.43 -0.98 33.69
CA GLU A 22 -11.22 -1.59 32.39
C GLU A 22 -10.59 -0.50 31.53
N ALA A 23 -9.33 -0.71 31.15
CA ALA A 23 -8.71 0.08 30.11
C ALA A 23 -9.68 0.07 28.93
N MET A 24 -10.17 1.25 28.54
CA MET A 24 -11.00 1.38 27.34
C MET A 24 -10.29 0.62 26.22
N HIS A 25 -10.98 -0.36 25.65
CA HIS A 25 -10.52 -1.06 24.46
C HIS A 25 -10.07 -0.02 23.41
N PRO A 26 -8.94 -0.22 22.70
CA PRO A 26 -8.43 0.74 21.71
C PRO A 26 -9.44 1.08 20.60
N ALA A 27 -10.46 0.24 20.39
CA ALA A 27 -11.57 0.48 19.48
C ALA A 27 -12.40 1.75 19.82
N ASN A 28 -12.59 2.09 21.11
CA ASN A 28 -13.42 3.25 21.52
C ASN A 28 -12.69 4.59 21.36
N ILE A 29 -11.35 4.60 21.41
CA ILE A 29 -10.53 5.80 21.22
C ILE A 29 -10.54 6.22 19.73
N LEU A 30 -10.62 5.25 18.82
CA LEU A 30 -10.61 5.49 17.37
C LEU A 30 -11.96 5.96 16.82
N ALA A 31 -13.09 5.58 17.43
CA ALA A 31 -14.42 6.04 17.01
C ALA A 31 -14.57 7.57 17.06
N GLY A 32 -13.91 8.23 18.02
CA GLY A 32 -13.88 9.69 18.12
C GLY A 32 -12.92 10.37 17.12
N ALA A 33 -11.91 9.65 16.64
CA ALA A 33 -10.85 10.23 15.82
C ALA A 33 -11.34 10.73 14.45
N TYR A 34 -12.45 10.16 13.94
CA TYR A 34 -13.01 10.52 12.64
C TYR A 34 -14.35 11.26 12.71
N ALA A 35 -14.84 11.59 13.91
CA ALA A 35 -16.19 12.13 14.12
C ALA A 35 -16.44 13.50 13.46
N ALA A 36 -15.39 14.33 13.33
CA ALA A 36 -15.48 15.64 12.70
C ALA A 36 -15.50 15.59 11.16
N TYR A 37 -15.14 14.45 10.56
CA TYR A 37 -14.96 14.33 9.12
C TYR A 37 -16.16 13.61 8.50
N ASN A 38 -16.80 14.28 7.54
CA ASN A 38 -18.02 13.81 6.89
C ASN A 38 -17.91 13.84 5.36
N THR A 39 -16.75 14.25 4.82
CA THR A 39 -16.53 14.37 3.39
C THR A 39 -15.71 13.19 2.88
N SER A 40 -16.30 12.38 2.00
CA SER A 40 -15.61 11.27 1.31
C SER A 40 -16.23 10.99 -0.05
N VAL A 41 -15.44 10.45 -0.98
CA VAL A 41 -15.91 10.04 -2.32
C VAL A 41 -15.26 8.74 -2.75
N VAL A 42 -16.05 7.85 -3.35
CA VAL A 42 -15.55 6.62 -3.99
C VAL A 42 -15.15 6.92 -5.44
N ILE A 43 -13.92 6.56 -5.78
CA ILE A 43 -13.40 6.47 -7.15
C ILE A 43 -13.53 4.99 -7.55
N PRO A 44 -14.51 4.62 -8.39
CA PRO A 44 -14.75 3.22 -8.74
C PRO A 44 -13.65 2.68 -9.66
N PHE A 45 -13.38 1.38 -9.55
CA PHE A 45 -12.52 0.71 -10.53
C PHE A 45 -13.19 0.64 -11.89
N SER A 46 -12.46 0.99 -12.95
CA SER A 46 -12.97 1.01 -14.32
C SER A 46 -13.12 -0.38 -14.94
N ASN A 47 -12.50 -1.39 -14.33
CA ASN A 47 -12.53 -2.78 -14.77
C ASN A 47 -13.18 -3.73 -13.75
N ASN A 48 -14.00 -3.19 -12.84
CA ASN A 48 -14.79 -4.05 -11.96
C ASN A 48 -15.74 -4.92 -12.78
N ASN A 49 -15.73 -6.23 -12.50
CA ASN A 49 -16.59 -7.20 -13.13
C ASN A 49 -17.13 -8.13 -12.04
N GLU A 50 -18.42 -8.01 -11.75
CA GLU A 50 -19.11 -8.77 -10.70
C GLU A 50 -19.09 -10.30 -10.97
N ASN A 51 -18.87 -10.72 -12.22
CA ASN A 51 -18.77 -12.13 -12.60
C ASN A 51 -17.36 -12.70 -12.46
N LYS A 52 -16.39 -11.92 -11.97
CA LYS A 52 -15.00 -12.36 -11.76
C LYS A 52 -14.61 -12.20 -10.31
N VAL A 53 -13.76 -13.10 -9.83
CA VAL A 53 -13.13 -12.96 -8.52
C VAL A 53 -12.41 -11.60 -8.47
N PRO A 54 -12.70 -10.73 -7.48
CA PRO A 54 -12.04 -9.43 -7.37
C PRO A 54 -10.52 -9.55 -7.33
N PHE A 55 -9.82 -8.52 -7.79
CA PHE A 55 -8.34 -8.47 -7.81
C PHE A 55 -7.64 -9.58 -8.62
N THR A 56 -8.36 -10.32 -9.46
CA THR A 56 -7.77 -11.29 -10.43
C THR A 56 -6.91 -10.58 -11.49
N THR A 57 -7.28 -9.36 -11.86
CA THR A 57 -6.55 -8.51 -12.81
C THR A 57 -6.13 -7.22 -12.11
N ASP A 58 -5.17 -6.49 -12.70
CA ASP A 58 -4.77 -5.19 -12.16
C ASP A 58 -5.98 -4.27 -12.01
N ILE A 59 -6.10 -3.57 -10.89
CA ILE A 59 -7.17 -2.57 -10.71
C ILE A 59 -6.83 -1.30 -11.48
N ARG A 60 -7.84 -0.71 -12.12
CA ARG A 60 -7.69 0.47 -12.97
C ARG A 60 -8.70 1.53 -12.61
N VAL A 61 -8.38 2.79 -12.87
CA VAL A 61 -9.29 3.92 -12.68
C VAL A 61 -9.28 4.82 -13.92
N ASN A 62 -10.38 5.51 -14.19
CA ASN A 62 -10.46 6.45 -15.32
C ASN A 62 -10.06 7.85 -14.86
N ILE A 63 -9.07 8.45 -15.52
CA ILE A 63 -8.63 9.83 -15.24
C ILE A 63 -8.71 10.72 -16.47
N THR A 64 -8.78 12.03 -16.24
CA THR A 64 -8.49 13.06 -17.22
C THR A 64 -7.29 13.85 -16.71
N VAL A 65 -6.34 14.11 -17.61
CA VAL A 65 -5.11 14.86 -17.33
C VAL A 65 -5.06 16.01 -18.34
N ASN A 66 -5.09 17.25 -17.86
CA ASN A 66 -5.13 18.45 -18.71
C ASN A 66 -6.15 18.34 -19.86
N GLY A 67 -7.37 17.89 -19.56
CA GLY A 67 -8.46 17.74 -20.54
C GLY A 67 -8.41 16.48 -21.42
N ARG A 68 -7.33 15.68 -21.39
CA ARG A 68 -7.24 14.40 -22.11
C ARG A 68 -7.62 13.23 -21.22
N GLY A 69 -8.54 12.38 -21.69
CA GLY A 69 -8.95 11.17 -20.97
C GLY A 69 -7.97 10.00 -21.12
N TYR A 70 -7.79 9.25 -20.03
CA TYR A 70 -7.01 8.01 -19.95
C TYR A 70 -7.87 6.94 -19.28
N ARG A 71 -8.10 5.84 -19.99
CA ARG A 71 -9.13 4.85 -19.61
C ARG A 71 -8.61 3.62 -18.87
N THR A 72 -7.30 3.52 -18.63
CA THR A 72 -6.72 2.27 -18.09
C THR A 72 -5.45 2.41 -17.24
N PRO A 73 -5.10 3.54 -16.58
CA PRO A 73 -3.94 3.50 -15.69
C PRO A 73 -4.14 2.47 -14.57
N ILE A 74 -3.09 1.68 -14.34
CA ILE A 74 -3.04 0.68 -13.25
C ILE A 74 -2.87 1.42 -11.93
N VAL A 75 -3.66 1.08 -10.92
CA VAL A 75 -3.41 1.58 -9.56
C VAL A 75 -2.43 0.65 -8.87
N ASP A 76 -1.37 1.23 -8.34
CA ASP A 76 -0.25 0.49 -7.76
C ASP A 76 0.13 1.05 -6.38
N THR A 77 -0.09 0.28 -5.32
CA THR A 77 0.36 0.62 -3.96
C THR A 77 1.84 0.29 -3.73
N GLY A 78 2.47 -0.48 -4.62
CA GLY A 78 3.91 -0.75 -4.67
C GLY A 78 4.74 0.40 -5.24
N THR A 79 4.11 1.47 -5.72
CA THR A 79 4.77 2.69 -6.22
C THR A 79 4.12 3.95 -5.67
N CYS A 80 4.72 5.13 -5.87
CA CYS A 80 4.15 6.42 -5.47
C CYS A 80 4.42 7.52 -6.50
N GLY A 81 3.41 7.88 -7.28
CA GLY A 81 3.51 8.85 -8.35
C GLY A 81 2.69 8.47 -9.57
N LEU A 82 2.27 9.45 -10.37
CA LEU A 82 1.59 9.18 -11.64
C LEU A 82 2.60 9.24 -12.78
N LEU A 83 2.74 8.12 -13.50
CA LEU A 83 3.60 8.01 -14.67
C LEU A 83 2.79 7.94 -15.95
N LEU A 84 3.11 8.85 -16.87
CA LEU A 84 2.52 8.90 -18.19
C LEU A 84 3.61 9.08 -19.24
N PRO A 85 3.40 8.60 -20.48
CA PRO A 85 4.33 8.87 -21.56
C PRO A 85 4.34 10.38 -21.80
N ALA A 86 5.52 10.99 -21.93
CA ALA A 86 5.64 12.43 -22.14
C ALA A 86 4.80 12.92 -23.35
N SER A 87 4.78 12.12 -24.43
CA SER A 87 3.97 12.37 -25.64
C SER A 87 2.46 12.36 -25.41
N LYS A 88 1.99 11.77 -24.29
CA LYS A 88 0.57 11.77 -23.94
C LYS A 88 0.20 12.91 -23.02
N VAL A 89 1.11 13.49 -22.23
CA VAL A 89 0.79 14.59 -21.32
C VAL A 89 0.40 15.83 -22.13
N THR A 90 -0.87 16.23 -22.07
CA THR A 90 -1.36 17.38 -22.84
C THR A 90 -0.64 18.66 -22.42
N GLY A 91 -0.14 19.40 -23.40
CA GLY A 91 0.65 20.61 -23.16
C GLY A 91 2.12 20.35 -22.81
N TYR A 92 2.59 19.10 -22.90
CA TYR A 92 4.00 18.79 -22.70
C TYR A 92 4.86 19.38 -23.81
N GLU A 93 5.81 20.21 -23.42
CA GLU A 93 6.85 20.74 -24.28
C GLU A 93 8.20 20.39 -23.65
N GLU A 94 9.02 19.59 -24.34
CA GLU A 94 10.30 19.10 -23.80
C GLU A 94 11.20 20.25 -23.33
N ALA A 95 11.23 21.36 -24.07
CA ALA A 95 12.02 22.54 -23.70
C ALA A 95 11.55 23.19 -22.38
N LYS A 96 10.25 23.21 -22.12
CA LYS A 96 9.68 23.73 -20.85
C LYS A 96 9.88 22.74 -19.71
N ALA A 97 9.62 21.46 -19.95
CA ALA A 97 9.73 20.39 -18.96
C ALA A 97 11.16 20.24 -18.40
N ARG A 98 12.19 20.65 -19.16
CA ARG A 98 13.57 20.71 -18.67
C ARG A 98 13.79 21.68 -17.50
N ASN A 99 12.86 22.59 -17.23
CA ASN A 99 12.87 23.45 -16.05
C ASN A 99 12.21 22.77 -14.83
N ASP A 100 11.46 21.69 -15.04
CA ASP A 100 10.90 20.88 -13.97
C ASP A 100 11.95 19.90 -13.42
N PRO A 101 11.80 19.39 -12.18
CA PRO A 101 12.74 18.43 -11.62
C PRO A 101 12.84 17.15 -12.46
N ARG A 102 14.07 16.70 -12.75
CA ARG A 102 14.32 15.38 -13.35
C ARG A 102 13.81 14.28 -12.41
N GLY A 103 13.10 13.32 -12.98
CA GLY A 103 12.45 12.25 -12.26
C GLY A 103 12.79 10.86 -12.74
N TRP A 104 12.74 9.86 -11.85
CA TRP A 104 12.78 8.46 -12.21
C TRP A 104 12.08 7.54 -11.20
N GLU A 105 11.63 6.40 -11.70
CA GLU A 105 11.15 5.27 -10.91
C GLU A 105 11.67 3.96 -11.52
N TYR A 106 12.33 3.15 -10.69
CA TYR A 106 12.71 1.78 -11.04
C TYR A 106 11.74 0.79 -10.41
N LEU A 107 11.14 -0.06 -11.24
CA LEU A 107 10.24 -1.12 -10.83
C LEU A 107 11.03 -2.42 -10.68
N SER A 108 11.40 -2.75 -9.44
CA SER A 108 12.24 -3.92 -9.14
C SER A 108 11.60 -5.27 -9.51
N SER A 109 10.27 -5.33 -9.60
CA SER A 109 9.53 -6.53 -10.00
C SER A 109 9.65 -6.84 -11.49
N SER A 110 9.75 -5.81 -12.34
CA SER A 110 9.86 -5.93 -13.81
C SER A 110 11.24 -5.57 -14.35
N HIS A 111 12.12 -5.07 -13.49
CA HIS A 111 13.42 -4.50 -13.84
C HIS A 111 13.34 -3.32 -14.82
N ILE A 112 12.26 -2.56 -14.82
CA ILE A 112 12.10 -1.42 -15.75
C ILE A 112 12.45 -0.12 -15.03
N LEU A 113 13.33 0.68 -15.63
CA LEU A 113 13.60 2.07 -15.25
C LEU A 113 12.80 3.00 -16.15
N TYR A 114 12.01 3.87 -15.53
CA TYR A 114 11.34 5.00 -16.17
C TYR A 114 12.00 6.29 -15.73
N SER A 115 12.28 7.19 -16.67
CA SER A 115 12.81 8.51 -16.36
C SER A 115 12.14 9.59 -17.20
N GLY A 116 12.10 10.81 -16.69
CA GLY A 116 11.30 11.89 -17.24
C GLY A 116 11.45 13.18 -16.43
N TYR A 117 10.46 14.05 -16.52
CA TYR A 117 10.38 15.27 -15.69
C TYR A 117 9.08 15.28 -14.89
N TRP A 118 9.15 15.77 -13.66
CA TRP A 118 8.00 15.88 -12.75
C TRP A 118 7.19 17.14 -13.06
N VAL A 119 6.22 17.04 -13.96
CA VAL A 119 5.42 18.18 -14.46
C VAL A 119 4.16 18.36 -13.61
N SER A 120 3.97 19.54 -13.02
CA SER A 120 2.77 19.85 -12.24
C SER A 120 1.51 19.79 -13.09
N THR A 121 0.55 18.94 -12.71
CA THR A 121 -0.58 18.60 -13.55
C THR A 121 -1.88 18.45 -12.75
N GLU A 122 -2.99 18.94 -13.29
CA GLU A 122 -4.32 18.67 -12.75
C GLU A 122 -4.83 17.30 -13.22
N ILE A 123 -5.29 16.51 -12.26
CA ILE A 123 -5.86 15.19 -12.44
C ILE A 123 -7.32 15.21 -12.02
N VAL A 124 -8.14 14.59 -12.84
CA VAL A 124 -9.59 14.48 -12.63
C VAL A 124 -9.97 13.01 -12.66
N PHE A 125 -10.69 12.51 -11.65
CA PHE A 125 -11.27 11.17 -11.67
C PHE A 125 -12.70 11.24 -12.19
N ASN A 126 -12.90 10.96 -13.47
CA ASN A 126 -14.18 11.21 -14.16
C ASN A 126 -15.31 10.27 -13.72
N ALA A 127 -14.97 9.08 -13.23
CA ALA A 127 -15.96 8.08 -12.81
C ALA A 127 -16.43 8.29 -11.37
N ALA A 128 -15.82 9.20 -10.62
CA ALA A 128 -16.21 9.50 -9.25
C ALA A 128 -17.44 10.41 -9.22
N VAL A 129 -18.38 10.10 -8.32
CA VAL A 129 -19.58 10.91 -8.07
C VAL A 129 -19.66 11.22 -6.58
N PRO A 130 -19.48 12.49 -6.16
CA PRO A 130 -19.14 13.64 -7.00
C PRO A 130 -17.69 13.57 -7.56
N LYS A 131 -17.38 14.40 -8.57
CA LYS A 131 -16.06 14.44 -9.24
C LYS A 131 -14.93 14.75 -8.25
N VAL A 132 -13.82 14.02 -8.34
CA VAL A 132 -12.59 14.27 -7.55
C VAL A 132 -11.53 14.93 -8.43
N THR A 133 -10.91 16.00 -7.93
CA THR A 133 -9.73 16.62 -8.57
C THR A 133 -8.53 16.62 -7.64
N ALA A 134 -7.34 16.45 -8.20
CA ALA A 134 -6.07 16.51 -7.51
C ALA A 134 -5.05 17.28 -8.36
N THR A 135 -4.03 17.85 -7.71
CA THR A 135 -2.90 18.48 -8.42
C THR A 135 -1.62 17.87 -7.88
N VAL A 136 -0.86 17.21 -8.75
CA VAL A 136 0.40 16.55 -8.41
C VAL A 136 1.43 16.73 -9.52
N PRO A 137 2.73 16.59 -9.22
CA PRO A 137 3.73 16.34 -10.24
C PRO A 137 3.51 14.97 -10.89
N VAL A 138 3.34 14.94 -12.21
CA VAL A 138 3.29 13.73 -13.04
C VAL A 138 4.66 13.50 -13.64
N LEU A 139 5.19 12.29 -13.55
CA LEU A 139 6.42 11.94 -14.26
C LEU A 139 6.09 11.73 -15.74
N ALA A 140 6.38 12.76 -16.53
CA ALA A 140 6.30 12.74 -17.97
C ALA A 140 7.50 11.94 -18.53
N VAL A 141 7.28 10.65 -18.75
CA VAL A 141 8.32 9.68 -19.10
C VAL A 141 8.82 9.92 -20.52
N ASP A 142 10.12 10.24 -20.63
CA ASP A 142 10.84 10.41 -21.90
C ASP A 142 11.86 9.30 -22.16
N TYR A 143 12.10 8.45 -21.16
CA TYR A 143 13.07 7.36 -21.21
C TYR A 143 12.54 6.11 -20.48
N ARG A 144 12.67 4.96 -21.12
CA ARG A 144 12.30 3.64 -20.58
C ARG A 144 13.36 2.63 -20.97
N VAL A 145 13.80 1.80 -20.02
CA VAL A 145 14.76 0.72 -20.30
C VAL A 145 14.58 -0.44 -19.33
N THR A 146 14.75 -1.67 -19.80
CA THR A 146 14.93 -2.83 -18.91
C THR A 146 16.36 -2.83 -18.36
N CYS A 147 16.50 -2.72 -17.05
CA CYS A 147 17.75 -2.60 -16.32
C CYS A 147 17.87 -3.68 -15.23
N HIS A 148 18.43 -4.84 -15.59
CA HIS A 148 18.67 -5.95 -14.65
C HIS A 148 19.76 -5.68 -13.62
N THR A 149 20.62 -4.70 -13.90
CA THR A 149 21.81 -4.37 -13.09
C THR A 149 21.61 -3.12 -12.25
N TYR A 150 20.38 -2.56 -12.22
CA TYR A 150 20.08 -1.34 -11.50
C TYR A 150 20.42 -1.48 -10.01
N ASN A 151 21.24 -0.56 -9.52
CA ASN A 151 21.59 -0.46 -8.11
C ASN A 151 20.86 0.73 -7.48
N SER A 152 19.84 0.43 -6.67
CA SER A 152 18.99 1.45 -6.00
C SER A 152 19.72 2.40 -5.05
N THR A 153 20.98 2.11 -4.71
CA THR A 153 21.80 2.97 -3.84
C THR A 153 22.69 3.96 -4.60
N THR A 154 23.01 3.68 -5.87
CA THR A 154 23.96 4.48 -6.65
C THR A 154 23.41 4.96 -7.98
N ASP A 155 22.54 4.17 -8.62
CA ASP A 155 21.96 4.53 -9.90
C ASP A 155 20.81 5.54 -9.70
N THR A 156 20.59 6.34 -10.73
CA THR A 156 19.60 7.42 -10.73
C THR A 156 18.65 7.24 -11.91
N ASP A 157 18.59 8.21 -12.81
CA ASP A 157 17.67 8.26 -13.94
C ASP A 157 18.19 7.54 -15.19
N LYS A 158 19.31 6.80 -15.07
CA LYS A 158 19.94 6.06 -16.17
C LYS A 158 20.36 4.66 -15.73
N CYS A 159 20.23 3.70 -16.65
CA CYS A 159 20.80 2.38 -16.49
C CYS A 159 22.25 2.39 -16.97
N THR A 160 23.21 2.21 -16.06
CA THR A 160 24.66 2.34 -16.36
C THR A 160 25.24 1.10 -17.04
N LYS A 161 24.62 -0.09 -16.87
CA LYS A 161 25.09 -1.37 -17.43
C LYS A 161 23.94 -2.14 -18.07
N VAL A 162 23.68 -1.91 -19.34
CA VAL A 162 22.66 -2.68 -20.06
C VAL A 162 23.27 -4.04 -20.46
N GLN A 163 22.82 -5.15 -19.86
CA GLN A 163 23.31 -6.50 -20.19
C GLN A 163 22.59 -7.06 -21.44
N GLY A 164 23.36 -7.60 -22.41
CA GLY A 164 22.83 -8.21 -23.63
C GLY A 164 22.27 -7.20 -24.65
N THR A 165 21.57 -7.68 -25.68
CA THR A 165 20.85 -6.92 -26.73
C THR A 165 19.67 -6.11 -26.19
N ALA A 166 19.82 -5.54 -25.01
CA ALA A 166 18.81 -4.71 -24.40
C ALA A 166 18.56 -3.49 -25.29
N THR A 167 17.38 -3.47 -25.88
CA THR A 167 16.88 -2.38 -26.68
C THR A 167 16.60 -1.21 -25.75
N SER A 168 17.59 -0.33 -25.58
CA SER A 168 17.34 1.02 -25.10
C SER A 168 16.42 1.68 -26.12
N THR A 169 15.12 1.64 -25.88
CA THR A 169 14.16 2.23 -26.80
C THR A 169 14.14 3.72 -26.52
N ALA A 170 14.86 4.46 -27.35
CA ALA A 170 14.94 5.90 -27.27
C ALA A 170 13.56 6.56 -27.53
N LYS A 171 13.23 7.48 -26.63
CA LYS A 171 12.36 8.67 -26.71
C LYS A 171 10.94 8.64 -27.25
N SER A 172 10.46 7.73 -28.10
CA SER A 172 9.09 7.89 -28.65
C SER A 172 8.22 6.64 -28.82
N GLU A 173 8.76 5.48 -29.21
CA GLU A 173 7.87 4.36 -29.57
C GLU A 173 7.53 3.41 -28.40
N ALA A 174 8.47 3.18 -27.47
CA ALA A 174 8.25 2.26 -26.33
C ALA A 174 7.73 2.92 -25.04
N THR A 175 7.50 4.24 -25.04
CA THR A 175 6.92 4.93 -23.88
C THR A 175 5.40 4.84 -23.87
N THR A 176 4.73 4.42 -24.95
CA THR A 176 3.27 4.49 -25.10
C THR A 176 2.45 3.68 -24.08
N GLU A 177 3.05 2.68 -23.45
CA GLU A 177 2.39 1.75 -22.52
C GLU A 177 2.44 2.17 -21.05
N VAL A 178 3.32 3.11 -20.66
CA VAL A 178 3.46 3.47 -19.24
C VAL A 178 2.26 4.28 -18.77
N GLN A 179 1.35 3.65 -18.04
CA GLN A 179 0.20 4.30 -17.42
C GLN A 179 -0.07 3.64 -16.07
N TYR A 180 0.50 4.20 -15.01
CA TYR A 180 0.22 3.77 -13.65
C TYR A 180 0.09 4.95 -12.70
N ILE A 181 -0.75 4.76 -11.69
CA ILE A 181 -1.01 5.66 -10.59
C ILE A 181 -0.50 4.96 -9.33
N GLY A 182 0.73 5.29 -8.96
CA GLY A 182 1.34 4.93 -7.70
C GLY A 182 0.65 5.66 -6.55
N ILE A 183 0.00 4.92 -5.67
CA ILE A 183 -0.70 5.47 -4.48
C ILE A 183 -0.12 4.95 -3.17
N GLY A 184 1.02 4.26 -3.19
CA GLY A 184 1.69 3.77 -1.99
C GLY A 184 2.21 4.88 -1.08
N PHE A 185 2.57 4.48 0.14
CA PHE A 185 3.30 5.31 1.10
C PHE A 185 4.58 4.59 1.54
N GLY A 186 5.54 5.35 2.07
CA GLY A 186 6.85 4.82 2.48
C GLY A 186 7.64 4.18 1.34
N ARG A 187 7.44 4.62 0.09
CA ARG A 187 7.99 3.99 -1.12
C ARG A 187 9.37 4.52 -1.54
N GLN A 188 10.00 5.41 -0.76
CA GLN A 188 11.28 6.03 -1.13
C GLN A 188 12.50 5.12 -0.93
N HIS A 189 12.40 3.90 -1.44
CA HIS A 189 13.42 2.85 -1.42
C HIS A 189 13.27 2.00 -2.70
N ASP A 190 14.07 0.95 -2.85
CA ASP A 190 13.99 -0.01 -3.98
C ASP A 190 13.94 0.66 -5.38
N GLY A 191 14.65 1.80 -5.54
CA GLY A 191 14.80 2.50 -6.81
C GLY A 191 13.72 3.55 -7.10
N GLN A 192 12.95 3.95 -6.09
CA GLN A 192 11.93 5.01 -6.20
C GLN A 192 12.17 6.16 -5.21
N PRO A 193 13.38 6.75 -5.14
CA PRO A 193 13.74 7.71 -4.09
C PRO A 193 12.91 8.99 -4.06
N GLN A 194 12.17 9.27 -5.14
CA GLN A 194 11.35 10.47 -5.30
C GLN A 194 9.86 10.23 -5.03
N GLY A 195 9.45 9.00 -4.67
CA GLY A 195 8.06 8.60 -4.40
C GLY A 195 7.50 9.18 -3.09
N ASN A 196 7.49 10.50 -2.97
CA ASN A 196 7.08 11.28 -1.80
C ASN A 196 5.56 11.55 -1.80
N PRO A 197 4.96 11.89 -0.64
CA PRO A 197 3.52 12.15 -0.53
C PRO A 197 2.96 13.23 -1.46
N ASP A 198 3.77 14.19 -1.93
CA ASP A 198 3.37 15.24 -2.89
C ASP A 198 2.98 14.70 -4.27
N LYS A 199 3.40 13.47 -4.60
CA LYS A 199 3.11 12.81 -5.89
C LYS A 199 1.96 11.83 -5.82
N ASN A 200 1.48 11.51 -4.62
CA ASN A 200 0.36 10.62 -4.43
C ASN A 200 -0.96 11.37 -4.72
N VAL A 201 -1.63 11.02 -5.81
CA VAL A 201 -2.88 11.67 -6.23
C VAL A 201 -4.01 11.59 -5.19
N MET A 202 -4.01 10.54 -4.35
CA MET A 202 -5.04 10.36 -3.32
C MET A 202 -4.79 11.25 -2.09
N LEU A 203 -3.55 11.70 -1.88
CA LEU A 203 -3.18 12.60 -0.78
C LEU A 203 -3.25 14.08 -1.17
N ASN A 204 -3.29 14.39 -2.47
CA ASN A 204 -3.29 15.78 -2.97
C ASN A 204 -4.60 16.16 -3.67
N VAL A 205 -5.70 15.61 -3.18
CA VAL A 205 -7.07 16.00 -3.55
C VAL A 205 -7.28 17.48 -3.23
N LYS A 206 -7.83 18.22 -4.19
CA LYS A 206 -8.16 19.65 -4.10
C LYS A 206 -9.65 19.88 -3.98
N THR A 207 -10.44 19.17 -4.79
CA THR A 207 -11.90 19.34 -4.76
C THR A 207 -12.65 18.02 -4.80
N LEU A 208 -13.81 18.02 -4.16
CA LEU A 208 -14.83 16.98 -4.23
C LEU A 208 -16.14 17.65 -4.64
N GLY A 209 -16.67 17.33 -5.82
CA GLY A 209 -17.89 17.98 -6.34
C GLY A 209 -17.75 19.48 -6.57
N ASN A 210 -16.57 19.91 -7.05
CA ASN A 210 -16.19 21.31 -7.23
C ASN A 210 -16.11 22.13 -5.93
N GLN A 211 -16.23 21.49 -4.76
CA GLN A 211 -16.01 22.13 -3.46
C GLN A 211 -14.58 21.85 -3.01
N ASN A 212 -13.87 22.90 -2.56
CA ASN A 212 -12.54 22.74 -1.98
C ASN A 212 -12.61 21.86 -0.73
N VAL A 213 -11.71 20.89 -0.63
CA VAL A 213 -11.54 20.14 0.63
C VAL A 213 -10.79 20.99 1.65
N THR A 214 -11.16 20.87 2.91
CA THR A 214 -10.49 21.55 4.03
C THR A 214 -10.22 20.54 5.14
N ASP A 215 -9.16 20.75 5.91
CA ASP A 215 -8.79 19.85 7.01
C ASP A 215 -9.85 19.80 8.13
N ALA A 216 -10.83 20.71 8.13
CA ALA A 216 -11.94 20.71 9.08
C ALA A 216 -12.97 19.59 8.81
N THR A 217 -13.22 19.26 7.53
CA THR A 217 -14.28 18.31 7.13
C THR A 217 -13.76 17.11 6.35
N TYR A 218 -12.51 17.18 5.88
CA TYR A 218 -11.84 16.17 5.08
C TYR A 218 -10.60 15.64 5.79
N ARG A 219 -10.59 14.34 6.09
CA ARG A 219 -9.41 13.66 6.62
C ARG A 219 -8.56 13.10 5.49
N ASN A 220 -7.35 13.65 5.31
CA ASN A 220 -6.43 13.21 4.27
C ASN A 220 -6.03 11.75 4.46
N GLY A 221 -6.45 10.91 3.51
CA GLY A 221 -6.30 9.47 3.58
C GLY A 221 -7.23 8.81 2.57
N TYR A 222 -7.07 7.51 2.39
CA TYR A 222 -7.89 6.75 1.48
C TYR A 222 -8.10 5.31 1.95
N ILE A 223 -9.12 4.67 1.39
CA ILE A 223 -9.46 3.27 1.60
C ILE A 223 -9.48 2.55 0.27
N ILE A 224 -8.87 1.37 0.20
CA ILE A 224 -8.98 0.44 -0.93
C ILE A 224 -9.93 -0.70 -0.54
N SER A 225 -10.89 -0.97 -1.43
CA SER A 225 -11.96 -1.95 -1.28
C SER A 225 -12.24 -2.66 -2.61
N LYS A 226 -13.17 -3.61 -2.65
CA LYS A 226 -13.57 -4.29 -3.89
C LYS A 226 -14.24 -3.32 -4.89
N GLU A 227 -14.88 -2.28 -4.39
CA GLU A 227 -15.65 -1.32 -5.19
C GLU A 227 -14.76 -0.24 -5.83
N GLY A 228 -13.68 0.12 -5.15
CA GLY A 228 -12.78 1.19 -5.59
C GLY A 228 -11.96 1.79 -4.46
N ILE A 229 -11.57 3.04 -4.67
CA ILE A 229 -10.76 3.83 -3.75
C ILE A 229 -11.61 4.93 -3.15
N THR A 230 -11.87 4.89 -1.86
CA THR A 230 -12.53 5.99 -1.16
C THR A 230 -11.49 7.01 -0.72
N VAL A 231 -11.59 8.26 -1.16
CA VAL A 231 -10.76 9.37 -0.64
C VAL A 231 -11.55 10.12 0.43
N GLY A 232 -10.84 10.54 1.50
CA GLY A 232 -11.46 11.16 2.68
C GLY A 232 -11.92 10.11 3.68
N LEU A 233 -11.30 10.09 4.86
CA LEU A 233 -11.70 9.19 5.95
C LEU A 233 -12.81 9.85 6.79
N THR A 234 -13.86 9.10 7.10
CA THR A 234 -14.99 9.53 7.91
C THR A 234 -15.29 8.50 8.98
N ALA A 235 -16.02 8.89 10.03
CA ALA A 235 -16.44 7.93 11.06
C ALA A 235 -17.23 6.75 10.48
N GLU A 236 -18.05 6.98 9.44
CA GLU A 236 -18.83 5.94 8.81
C GLU A 236 -17.95 4.96 8.01
N ASN A 237 -17.05 5.46 7.16
CA ASN A 237 -16.29 4.59 6.27
C ASN A 237 -15.11 3.88 6.95
N THR A 238 -14.71 4.34 8.14
CA THR A 238 -13.70 3.71 9.02
C THR A 238 -14.31 2.90 10.16
N LYS A 239 -15.63 2.79 10.22
CA LYS A 239 -16.33 2.01 11.24
C LYS A 239 -15.80 0.57 11.27
N ASN A 240 -15.52 0.07 12.47
CA ASN A 240 -14.97 -1.25 12.77
C ASN A 240 -13.53 -1.51 12.29
N MET A 241 -12.88 -0.56 11.62
CA MET A 241 -11.49 -0.72 11.25
C MET A 241 -10.59 -0.75 12.49
N GLN A 242 -9.70 -1.73 12.51
CA GLN A 242 -8.57 -1.76 13.44
C GLN A 242 -7.40 -1.01 12.80
N PHE A 243 -6.69 -0.20 13.58
CA PHE A 243 -5.59 0.62 13.08
C PHE A 243 -4.28 0.29 13.78
N SER A 244 -3.23 0.10 12.99
CA SER A 244 -1.85 0.04 13.46
C SER A 244 -1.20 1.40 13.23
N GLN A 245 -0.52 1.91 14.25
CA GLN A 245 0.27 3.13 14.14
C GLN A 245 1.49 2.91 13.26
N LEU A 246 1.74 3.82 12.32
CA LEU A 246 2.93 3.85 11.48
C LEU A 246 4.02 4.69 12.13
N THR A 247 5.26 4.35 11.82
CA THR A 247 6.42 5.11 12.27
C THR A 247 6.76 6.22 11.28
N LYS A 248 7.24 7.34 11.81
CA LYS A 248 7.65 8.50 11.01
C LYS A 248 8.89 8.15 10.20
N ARG A 249 8.94 8.54 8.92
CA ARG A 249 10.16 8.40 8.14
C ARG A 249 11.23 9.37 8.65
N LYS A 250 12.47 8.88 8.81
CA LYS A 250 13.60 9.72 9.21
C LYS A 250 13.91 10.75 8.12
N GLY A 251 14.08 12.01 8.50
CA GLY A 251 14.43 13.09 7.57
C GLY A 251 13.28 13.54 6.66
N ARG A 252 12.04 13.16 6.97
CA ARG A 252 10.88 13.63 6.22
C ARG A 252 10.72 15.15 6.29
N THR A 253 10.26 15.73 5.19
CA THR A 253 9.83 17.14 5.11
C THR A 253 8.30 17.25 5.11
N ASP A 254 7.61 16.29 4.49
CA ASP A 254 6.15 16.21 4.49
C ASP A 254 5.66 15.46 5.75
N PRO A 255 4.71 16.01 6.53
CA PRO A 255 4.17 15.34 7.72
C PRO A 255 3.46 14.02 7.41
N ARG A 256 3.01 13.82 6.17
CA ARG A 256 2.34 12.63 5.65
C ARG A 256 3.31 11.52 5.22
N ASP A 257 4.61 11.74 5.39
CA ASP A 257 5.64 10.76 5.03
C ASP A 257 5.88 9.77 6.19
N TRP A 258 5.34 8.58 6.01
CA TRP A 258 5.33 7.48 6.97
C TRP A 258 6.05 6.26 6.40
N ASN A 259 6.68 5.47 7.27
CA ASN A 259 7.22 4.17 6.86
C ASN A 259 6.09 3.19 6.55
N GLN A 260 6.42 2.11 5.86
CA GLN A 260 5.49 1.01 5.60
C GLN A 260 4.97 0.39 6.90
N VAL A 261 3.79 -0.22 6.82
CA VAL A 261 3.22 -0.96 7.95
C VAL A 261 4.11 -2.14 8.30
N GLN A 262 4.23 -2.44 9.60
CA GLN A 262 4.92 -3.62 10.06
C GLN A 262 4.02 -4.85 10.00
N GLY A 263 4.64 -6.01 9.96
CA GLY A 263 3.93 -7.27 10.02
C GLY A 263 4.82 -8.40 10.51
N CYS A 264 4.19 -9.57 10.52
CA CYS A 264 4.73 -10.84 10.95
C CYS A 264 4.31 -11.88 9.92
N PHE A 265 5.24 -12.68 9.42
CA PHE A 265 4.92 -13.71 8.44
C PHE A 265 5.71 -14.99 8.67
N THR A 266 5.08 -16.13 8.39
CA THR A 266 5.66 -17.47 8.56
C THR A 266 5.56 -18.28 7.26
N ILE A 267 6.48 -19.23 7.12
CA ILE A 267 6.44 -20.28 6.08
C ILE A 267 6.54 -21.62 6.81
N GLY A 268 5.54 -22.48 6.65
CA GLY A 268 5.44 -23.73 7.41
C GLY A 268 5.25 -23.46 8.91
N ASP A 269 5.92 -24.27 9.73
CA ASP A 269 5.86 -24.18 11.20
C ASP A 269 7.01 -23.33 11.80
N ASN A 270 7.67 -22.54 10.96
CA ASN A 270 8.77 -21.69 11.37
C ASN A 270 8.32 -20.52 12.27
N PRO A 271 9.21 -19.98 13.12
CA PRO A 271 8.96 -18.75 13.84
C PRO A 271 8.62 -17.60 12.91
N CYS A 272 7.80 -16.69 13.42
CA CYS A 272 7.47 -15.46 12.72
C CYS A 272 8.71 -14.63 12.39
N SER A 273 8.84 -14.26 11.11
CA SER A 273 9.75 -13.22 10.66
C SER A 273 9.05 -11.87 10.76
N ARG A 274 9.53 -10.99 11.65
CA ARG A 274 9.01 -9.61 11.75
C ARG A 274 9.70 -8.69 10.77
N GLY A 275 8.93 -7.83 10.13
CA GLY A 275 9.41 -7.00 9.04
C GLY A 275 8.41 -5.97 8.56
N VAL A 276 8.73 -5.37 7.42
CA VAL A 276 7.79 -4.47 6.72
C VAL A 276 6.85 -5.28 5.83
N LEU A 277 5.62 -4.80 5.71
CA LEU A 277 4.57 -5.40 4.90
C LEU A 277 4.06 -4.37 3.88
N LEU A 278 3.89 -4.86 2.66
CA LEU A 278 3.31 -4.12 1.54
C LEU A 278 2.10 -4.90 1.03
N VAL A 279 0.92 -4.28 1.07
CA VAL A 279 -0.23 -4.74 0.28
C VAL A 279 -0.10 -4.09 -1.09
N ASP A 280 0.24 -4.87 -2.12
CA ASP A 280 0.61 -4.37 -3.44
C ASP A 280 -0.46 -4.68 -4.49
N THR A 281 -1.14 -3.65 -5.00
CA THR A 281 -2.15 -3.79 -6.05
C THR A 281 -1.54 -4.05 -7.44
N GLY A 282 -0.27 -3.72 -7.64
CA GLY A 282 0.46 -3.83 -8.91
C GLY A 282 0.90 -5.23 -9.29
N VAL A 283 0.86 -6.21 -8.37
CA VAL A 283 1.27 -7.60 -8.62
C VAL A 283 0.28 -8.64 -8.10
N ALA A 284 0.16 -9.79 -8.77
CA ALA A 284 -0.69 -10.92 -8.35
C ALA A 284 0.07 -11.97 -7.51
N GLN A 285 1.40 -11.99 -7.63
CA GLN A 285 2.29 -12.83 -6.87
C GLN A 285 2.68 -12.17 -5.54
N MET A 286 3.10 -12.99 -4.58
CA MET A 286 3.68 -12.54 -3.33
C MET A 286 5.21 -12.62 -3.39
N TYR A 287 5.89 -11.66 -2.78
CA TYR A 287 7.34 -11.72 -2.55
C TYR A 287 7.62 -11.73 -1.05
N MET A 288 8.50 -12.62 -0.62
CA MET A 288 8.94 -12.70 0.77
C MET A 288 10.47 -12.66 0.83
N THR A 289 11.00 -11.91 1.78
CA THR A 289 12.37 -12.04 2.25
C THR A 289 12.31 -12.50 3.69
N VAL A 290 12.88 -13.68 3.97
CA VAL A 290 12.94 -14.31 5.28
C VAL A 290 14.41 -14.50 5.70
N PRO A 291 14.70 -14.64 7.01
CA PRO A 291 16.02 -15.03 7.49
C PRO A 291 16.51 -16.34 6.86
N THR A 292 17.83 -16.50 6.74
CA THR A 292 18.40 -17.72 6.14
C THR A 292 18.04 -18.98 6.91
N SER A 293 17.81 -18.87 8.23
CA SER A 293 17.42 -19.97 9.11
C SER A 293 16.06 -20.61 8.81
N ILE A 294 15.22 -19.99 7.95
CA ILE A 294 13.89 -20.53 7.61
C ILE A 294 13.97 -21.61 6.52
N GLU A 295 14.97 -21.53 5.64
CA GLU A 295 15.23 -22.46 4.53
C GLU A 295 13.96 -23.02 3.83
N PRO A 296 13.10 -22.16 3.25
CA PRO A 296 11.84 -22.61 2.66
C PRO A 296 12.07 -23.51 1.44
N ASN A 297 11.25 -24.55 1.31
CA ASN A 297 11.30 -25.44 0.15
C ASN A 297 10.74 -24.74 -1.11
N VAL A 298 11.56 -24.68 -2.17
CA VAL A 298 11.25 -23.95 -3.40
C VAL A 298 11.44 -24.82 -4.65
N THR A 299 10.66 -24.55 -5.70
CA THR A 299 10.60 -25.34 -6.95
C THR A 299 11.92 -25.37 -7.73
N ASN A 300 12.74 -24.31 -7.67
CA ASN A 300 14.12 -24.27 -8.17
C ASN A 300 14.91 -23.04 -7.63
N PRO A 301 16.27 -23.04 -7.72
CA PRO A 301 17.11 -21.95 -7.18
C PRO A 301 16.95 -20.58 -7.86
N THR A 302 16.43 -20.54 -9.09
CA THR A 302 16.36 -19.32 -9.92
C THR A 302 15.06 -18.55 -9.67
N GLU A 303 13.93 -19.24 -9.77
CA GLU A 303 12.60 -18.69 -9.58
C GLU A 303 12.26 -18.53 -8.10
N LYS A 304 12.71 -19.48 -7.27
CA LYS A 304 12.50 -19.52 -5.82
C LYS A 304 11.01 -19.45 -5.44
N HIS A 305 10.15 -20.12 -6.19
CA HIS A 305 8.73 -20.23 -5.85
C HIS A 305 8.54 -21.27 -4.75
N LEU A 306 7.76 -20.97 -3.71
CA LEU A 306 7.40 -21.98 -2.71
C LEU A 306 6.72 -23.17 -3.36
N VAL A 307 7.04 -24.38 -2.89
CA VAL A 307 6.40 -25.60 -3.39
C VAL A 307 4.92 -25.68 -2.98
N PRO A 308 4.05 -26.32 -3.78
CA PRO A 308 2.68 -26.61 -3.38
C PRO A 308 2.61 -27.37 -2.05
N GLY A 309 1.62 -27.05 -1.22
CA GLY A 309 1.47 -27.55 0.16
C GLY A 309 2.15 -26.68 1.23
N SER A 310 2.97 -25.70 0.84
CA SER A 310 3.58 -24.76 1.78
C SER A 310 2.51 -23.91 2.46
N LYS A 311 2.48 -23.89 3.79
CA LYS A 311 1.61 -23.00 4.58
C LYS A 311 2.26 -21.62 4.70
N VAL A 312 1.48 -20.57 4.50
CA VAL A 312 1.93 -19.19 4.69
C VAL A 312 0.93 -18.47 5.58
N HIS A 313 1.45 -17.82 6.62
CA HIS A 313 0.69 -16.91 7.48
C HIS A 313 1.23 -15.49 7.30
N VAL A 314 0.33 -14.52 7.23
CA VAL A 314 0.65 -13.09 7.19
C VAL A 314 -0.23 -12.37 8.20
N ALA A 315 0.40 -11.65 9.13
CA ALA A 315 -0.25 -10.82 10.11
C ALA A 315 0.24 -9.37 10.02
N VAL A 316 -0.68 -8.42 10.03
CA VAL A 316 -0.42 -6.98 9.92
C VAL A 316 -0.51 -6.35 11.30
N GLY A 317 0.52 -5.59 11.70
CA GLY A 317 0.53 -4.89 12.97
C GLY A 317 1.94 -4.63 13.48
N ALA A 318 2.07 -3.57 14.28
CA ALA A 318 3.31 -3.23 14.98
C ALA A 318 3.73 -4.31 15.98
N GLU A 319 5.02 -4.37 16.28
CA GLU A 319 5.53 -5.22 17.36
C GLU A 319 4.98 -4.78 18.73
N GLY A 320 4.61 -5.75 19.56
CA GLY A 320 4.02 -5.49 20.88
C GLY A 320 2.53 -5.17 20.88
N GLU A 321 1.92 -4.98 19.71
CA GLU A 321 0.49 -4.66 19.55
C GLU A 321 -0.29 -5.87 18.98
N PRO A 322 -1.61 -5.95 19.23
CA PRO A 322 -2.48 -6.90 18.55
C PRO A 322 -2.42 -6.73 17.02
N PHE A 323 -2.42 -7.84 16.29
CA PHE A 323 -2.54 -7.79 14.83
C PHE A 323 -3.92 -7.30 14.42
N ILE A 324 -3.95 -6.39 13.44
CA ILE A 324 -5.18 -5.78 12.92
C ILE A 324 -5.78 -6.55 11.75
N ALA A 325 -4.99 -7.43 11.12
CA ALA A 325 -5.41 -8.30 10.03
C ALA A 325 -4.53 -9.55 9.99
N THR A 326 -5.15 -10.72 9.76
CA THR A 326 -4.45 -12.01 9.63
C THR A 326 -5.00 -12.82 8.46
N SER A 327 -4.09 -13.38 7.66
CA SER A 327 -4.38 -14.16 6.47
C SER A 327 -3.52 -15.41 6.43
N ASP A 328 -4.16 -16.53 6.16
CA ASP A 328 -3.54 -17.85 6.04
C ASP A 328 -3.90 -18.45 4.68
N PHE A 329 -2.95 -19.11 4.05
CA PHE A 329 -3.22 -19.93 2.88
C PHE A 329 -2.20 -21.06 2.74
N VAL A 330 -2.55 -22.04 1.90
CA VAL A 330 -1.67 -23.11 1.46
C VAL A 330 -1.38 -22.89 -0.01
N VAL A 331 -0.10 -22.88 -0.40
CA VAL A 331 0.29 -22.74 -1.80
C VAL A 331 -0.29 -23.92 -2.59
N SER A 332 -1.12 -23.64 -3.58
CA SER A 332 -1.71 -24.64 -4.46
C SER A 332 -0.79 -24.95 -5.65
N GLN A 333 -1.08 -26.04 -6.36
CA GLN A 333 -0.40 -26.36 -7.62
C GLN A 333 -0.80 -25.41 -8.75
N SER A 334 -1.98 -24.79 -8.66
CA SER A 334 -2.45 -23.86 -9.67
C SER A 334 -1.67 -22.56 -9.60
N THR A 335 -1.32 -21.99 -10.76
CA THR A 335 -0.80 -20.63 -10.88
C THR A 335 -1.82 -19.67 -11.47
N THR A 336 -3.07 -20.11 -11.63
CA THR A 336 -4.15 -19.29 -12.19
C THR A 336 -4.45 -18.09 -11.30
N THR A 337 -4.90 -17.01 -11.93
CA THR A 337 -5.29 -15.76 -11.25
C THR A 337 -6.68 -15.84 -10.60
N GLU A 338 -7.54 -16.75 -11.05
CA GLU A 338 -8.92 -16.91 -10.58
C GLU A 338 -9.05 -17.81 -9.35
N LYS A 339 -8.03 -17.86 -8.50
CA LYS A 339 -8.15 -18.50 -7.18
C LYS A 339 -9.12 -17.71 -6.31
N GLU A 340 -9.95 -18.38 -5.53
CA GLU A 340 -10.72 -17.73 -4.47
C GLU A 340 -9.83 -17.46 -3.24
N GLY A 341 -10.19 -16.46 -2.45
CA GLY A 341 -9.45 -16.10 -1.24
C GLY A 341 -8.12 -15.39 -1.48
N VAL A 342 -7.28 -15.35 -0.45
CA VAL A 342 -6.08 -14.48 -0.37
C VAL A 342 -4.81 -15.10 -0.96
N GLU A 343 -4.88 -16.33 -1.46
CA GLU A 343 -3.72 -17.03 -2.03
C GLU A 343 -3.23 -16.28 -3.29
N PRO A 344 -1.94 -15.88 -3.37
CA PRO A 344 -1.36 -15.26 -4.55
C PRO A 344 -1.23 -16.28 -5.71
N ASN A 345 -0.88 -15.80 -6.91
CA ASN A 345 -0.59 -16.71 -8.04
C ASN A 345 0.53 -17.70 -7.69
N TYR A 346 1.57 -17.19 -7.06
CA TYR A 346 2.69 -17.92 -6.49
C TYR A 346 3.36 -17.06 -5.41
N VAL A 347 4.19 -17.67 -4.58
CA VAL A 347 5.00 -16.98 -3.56
C VAL A 347 6.47 -17.13 -3.94
N LYS A 348 7.15 -16.02 -4.23
CA LYS A 348 8.60 -16.00 -4.42
C LYS A 348 9.28 -15.70 -3.09
N ALA A 349 10.03 -16.67 -2.56
CA ALA A 349 10.73 -16.55 -1.29
C ALA A 349 12.24 -16.35 -1.51
N SER A 350 12.80 -15.37 -0.83
CA SER A 350 14.24 -15.08 -0.80
C SER A 350 14.75 -15.18 0.63
N MET A 351 15.99 -15.62 0.79
CA MET A 351 16.65 -15.75 2.09
C MET A 351 17.74 -14.68 2.20
N SER A 352 17.75 -13.94 3.31
CA SER A 352 18.78 -12.94 3.59
C SER A 352 18.80 -12.58 5.08
N ASP A 353 20.01 -12.49 5.64
CA ASP A 353 20.22 -11.91 6.98
C ASP A 353 20.72 -10.46 6.92
N THR A 354 21.02 -9.96 5.71
CA THR A 354 21.49 -8.59 5.47
C THR A 354 20.38 -7.66 5.03
N ILE A 355 19.33 -8.21 4.41
CA ILE A 355 18.10 -7.49 4.07
C ILE A 355 17.06 -7.82 5.15
N PRO A 356 16.54 -6.83 5.89
CA PRO A 356 15.49 -7.07 6.87
C PRO A 356 14.30 -7.82 6.25
N PRO A 357 13.61 -8.67 7.03
CA PRO A 357 12.45 -9.38 6.51
C PRO A 357 11.43 -8.40 5.91
N LYS A 358 10.87 -8.77 4.76
CA LYS A 358 9.79 -8.03 4.13
C LYS A 358 8.83 -8.95 3.42
N VAL A 359 7.56 -8.57 3.37
CA VAL A 359 6.54 -9.25 2.58
C VAL A 359 5.79 -8.26 1.71
N ASN A 360 5.67 -8.59 0.43
CA ASN A 360 4.72 -7.98 -0.49
C ASN A 360 3.63 -9.02 -0.73
N THR A 361 2.41 -8.77 -0.29
CA THR A 361 1.32 -9.75 -0.34
C THR A 361 0.77 -9.98 -1.74
N GLY A 362 1.06 -9.08 -2.68
CA GLY A 362 0.27 -8.91 -3.89
C GLY A 362 -1.18 -8.51 -3.58
N ARG A 363 -1.97 -8.38 -4.65
CA ARG A 363 -3.31 -7.78 -4.61
C ARG A 363 -4.39 -8.70 -4.04
N HIS A 364 -4.17 -10.01 -4.01
CA HIS A 364 -5.17 -10.97 -3.55
C HIS A 364 -5.47 -10.84 -2.05
N PHE A 365 -4.58 -10.22 -1.26
CA PHE A 365 -4.86 -9.87 0.13
C PHE A 365 -6.14 -9.03 0.27
N LEU A 366 -6.43 -8.16 -0.70
CA LEU A 366 -7.61 -7.30 -0.74
C LEU A 366 -8.91 -8.05 -1.04
N ARG A 367 -8.88 -9.36 -1.33
CA ARG A 367 -10.10 -10.18 -1.47
C ARG A 367 -10.80 -10.43 -0.13
N LYS A 368 -10.02 -10.43 0.96
CA LYS A 368 -10.49 -10.57 2.35
C LYS A 368 -10.45 -9.25 3.12
N TRP A 369 -9.63 -8.28 2.72
CA TRP A 369 -9.43 -7.07 3.51
C TRP A 369 -9.75 -5.79 2.75
N LYS A 370 -10.50 -4.90 3.40
CA LYS A 370 -10.52 -3.47 3.09
C LYS A 370 -9.42 -2.79 3.91
N ILE A 371 -8.55 -2.02 3.26
CA ILE A 371 -7.41 -1.36 3.93
C ILE A 371 -7.52 0.16 3.84
N ALA A 372 -7.06 0.86 4.88
CA ALA A 372 -7.04 2.31 4.95
C ALA A 372 -5.63 2.84 5.20
N PHE A 373 -5.34 4.00 4.64
CA PHE A 373 -4.18 4.81 5.02
C PHE A 373 -4.66 6.18 5.49
N ASP A 374 -4.40 6.48 6.76
CA ASP A 374 -4.60 7.79 7.37
C ASP A 374 -3.29 8.56 7.34
N ALA A 375 -3.17 9.50 6.42
CA ALA A 375 -1.93 10.22 6.16
C ALA A 375 -1.63 11.28 7.22
N VAL A 376 -2.66 11.75 7.95
CA VAL A 376 -2.51 12.82 8.95
C VAL A 376 -1.89 12.26 10.23
N ASP A 377 -2.46 11.18 10.78
CA ASP A 377 -1.92 10.56 12.00
C ASP A 377 -0.96 9.39 11.73
N GLY A 378 -0.81 8.97 10.47
CA GLY A 378 0.06 7.87 10.10
C GLY A 378 -0.49 6.55 10.61
N ARG A 379 -1.66 6.14 10.16
CA ARG A 379 -2.26 4.86 10.57
C ARG A 379 -2.54 4.01 9.35
N PHE A 380 -2.29 2.70 9.49
CA PHE A 380 -2.73 1.70 8.53
C PHE A 380 -3.91 0.95 9.13
N GLY A 381 -5.06 1.03 8.48
CA GLY A 381 -6.30 0.40 8.92
C GLY A 381 -6.61 -0.86 8.14
N ALA A 382 -7.28 -1.82 8.77
CA ALA A 382 -7.82 -2.99 8.11
C ALA A 382 -9.16 -3.41 8.73
N VAL A 383 -10.04 -3.96 7.90
CA VAL A 383 -11.28 -4.63 8.30
C VAL A 383 -11.60 -5.75 7.31
N ASP A 384 -12.08 -6.87 7.82
CA ASP A 384 -12.53 -8.01 7.01
C ASP A 384 -13.81 -7.63 6.23
N ILE A 385 -14.02 -8.19 5.02
CA ILE A 385 -15.11 -7.82 4.08
C ILE A 385 -16.14 -8.91 3.89
#